data_AF-A0A429YDI6-F1
#
_entry.id   AF-A0A429YDI6-F1
#
_cell.length_a   1.000
_cell.length_b   1.000
_cell.length_c   1.000
_cell.angle_alpha   90.00
_cell.angle_beta   90.00
_cell.angle_gamma   90.00
#
_symmetry.space_group_name_H-M   'P 1'
#
loop_
_entity.id
_entity.type
_entity.pdbx_description
1 polymer ?
#
loop_
_entity_poly.entity_id
_entity_poly.type
_entity_poly.pdbx_seq_one_letter_code
_entity_poly.pdbx_strand_id
1 'polypeptide(L)'
;MLSALHPLPKLVVCLAWIAASILVFDAVFQIATVLIAALALILAERRSPLLVLALMVPFALFGFGFLTTSVLFRQESDFAVRMSAETPFGGATLSAGIVLFLRAIACGMVSALFALTTDPGRLIKALMRSWRLPASIGYALFSALHLVPDLAGEARQMRLARAMRRGRPPRRIPGPGEAASLVVPLLAY
;
A
#
# COMPACT_ATOMS: atom_id res chain seq x y z
N MET A 1 12.61 -15.47 0.90
CA MET A 1 12.17 -16.73 1.58
C MET A 1 10.74 -16.63 2.13
N LEU A 2 10.26 -15.42 2.45
CA LEU A 2 8.88 -15.18 2.93
C LEU A 2 7.80 -15.40 1.85
N SER A 3 8.19 -15.42 0.57
CA SER A 3 7.32 -15.66 -0.58
C SER A 3 6.91 -17.13 -0.77
N ALA A 4 7.54 -18.05 -0.04
CA ALA A 4 7.21 -19.48 -0.06
C ALA A 4 6.15 -19.87 0.99
N LEU A 5 5.89 -19.01 1.98
CA LEU A 5 4.91 -19.27 3.03
C LEU A 5 3.48 -19.25 2.50
N HIS A 6 2.58 -19.98 3.18
CA HIS A 6 1.16 -19.93 2.85
C HIS A 6 0.62 -18.48 2.98
N PRO A 7 -0.08 -17.97 1.95
CA PRO A 7 -0.46 -16.56 1.87
C PRO A 7 -1.55 -16.17 2.88
N LEU A 8 -2.36 -17.12 3.36
CA LEU A 8 -3.45 -16.85 4.29
C LEU A 8 -3.00 -16.55 5.72
N PRO A 9 -2.19 -17.39 6.40
CA PRO A 9 -1.63 -17.03 7.70
C PRO A 9 -0.88 -15.70 7.66
N LYS A 10 -0.16 -15.46 6.56
CA LYS A 10 0.55 -14.20 6.33
C LYS A 10 -0.41 -13.01 6.24
N LEU A 11 -1.51 -13.13 5.50
CA LEU A 11 -2.57 -12.12 5.47
C LEU A 11 -3.10 -11.83 6.87
N VAL A 12 -3.46 -12.87 7.64
CA VAL A 12 -4.00 -12.71 9.00
C VAL A 12 -2.99 -12.04 9.93
N VAL A 13 -1.72 -12.43 9.87
CA VAL A 13 -0.64 -11.81 10.66
C VAL A 13 -0.44 -10.34 10.26
N CYS A 14 -0.40 -10.03 8.97
CA CYS A 14 -0.29 -8.64 8.51
C CYS A 14 -1.50 -7.80 8.92
N LEU A 15 -2.72 -8.33 8.84
CA LEU A 15 -3.93 -7.64 9.30
C LEU A 15 -3.92 -7.42 10.81
N ALA A 16 -3.55 -8.43 11.59
CA ALA A 16 -3.41 -8.30 13.04
C ALA A 16 -2.33 -7.28 13.41
N TRP A 17 -1.23 -7.21 12.65
CA TRP A 17 -0.17 -6.24 12.87
C TRP A 17 -0.62 -4.81 12.53
N ILE A 18 -1.37 -4.61 11.44
CA ILE A 18 -1.99 -3.32 11.14
C ILE A 18 -2.98 -2.93 12.25
N ALA A 19 -3.83 -3.85 12.70
CA ALA A 19 -4.76 -3.60 13.80
C ALA A 19 -4.02 -3.21 15.10
N ALA A 20 -2.92 -3.90 15.44
CA ALA A 20 -2.07 -3.55 16.58
C ALA A 20 -1.44 -2.16 16.42
N SER A 21 -0.96 -1.80 15.23
CA SER A 21 -0.43 -0.46 14.92
C SER A 21 -1.50 0.63 15.06
N ILE A 22 -2.77 0.33 14.79
CA ILE A 22 -3.88 1.26 15.00
C ILE A 22 -4.24 1.38 16.49
N LEU A 23 -4.31 0.26 17.22
CA LEU A 23 -4.72 0.23 18.62
C LEU A 23 -3.66 0.75 19.60
N VAL A 24 -2.38 0.58 19.29
CA VAL A 24 -1.27 1.01 20.16
C VAL A 24 -0.85 2.44 19.80
N PHE A 25 -1.00 3.36 20.75
CA PHE A 25 -0.64 4.78 20.62
C PHE A 25 0.75 5.09 21.18
N ASP A 26 1.72 4.21 20.91
CA ASP A 26 3.11 4.35 21.36
C ASP A 26 4.05 4.60 20.17
N ALA A 27 4.83 5.68 20.23
CA ALA A 27 5.83 6.00 19.21
C ALA A 27 6.89 4.90 19.04
N VAL A 28 7.35 4.31 20.15
CA VAL A 28 8.38 3.26 20.13
C VAL A 28 7.86 2.04 19.40
N PHE A 29 6.59 1.67 19.65
CA PHE A 29 5.94 0.56 18.97
C PHE A 29 5.82 0.79 17.45
N GLN A 30 5.48 2.01 17.03
CA GLN A 30 5.41 2.35 15.60
C GLN A 30 6.78 2.31 14.93
N ILE A 31 7.82 2.85 15.58
CA ILE A 31 9.21 2.81 15.07
C ILE A 31 9.67 1.36 14.94
N ALA A 32 9.45 0.54 15.97
CA ALA A 32 9.79 -0.87 15.95
C ALA A 32 9.07 -1.58 14.79
N THR A 33 7.78 -1.32 14.59
CA THR A 33 7.01 -1.90 13.47
C THR A 33 7.60 -1.51 12.11
N VAL A 34 7.90 -0.23 11.90
CA VAL A 34 8.53 0.26 10.66
C VAL A 34 9.88 -0.42 10.43
N LEU A 35 10.73 -0.48 11.47
CA LEU A 35 12.07 -1.04 11.38
C LEU A 35 12.02 -2.53 11.08
N ILE A 36 11.19 -3.30 11.78
CA ILE A 36 11.06 -4.75 11.57
C ILE A 36 10.51 -5.03 10.17
N ALA A 37 9.49 -4.29 9.72
CA ALA A 37 8.94 -4.46 8.38
C ALA A 37 9.95 -4.10 7.28
N ALA A 38 10.72 -3.02 7.46
CA ALA A 38 11.80 -2.64 6.54
C ALA A 38 12.91 -3.69 6.50
N LEU A 39 13.32 -4.18 7.67
CA LEU A 39 14.35 -5.20 7.79
C LEU A 39 13.91 -6.51 7.14
N ALA A 40 12.65 -6.91 7.31
CA ALA A 40 12.08 -8.08 6.64
C ALA A 40 12.12 -7.93 5.10
N LEU A 41 11.79 -6.75 4.57
CA LEU A 41 11.85 -6.49 3.12
C LEU A 41 13.29 -6.51 2.57
N ILE A 42 14.23 -5.90 3.30
CA ILE A 42 15.63 -5.74 2.86
C ILE A 42 16.41 -7.04 3.04
N LEU A 43 16.32 -7.69 4.21
CA LEU A 43 17.11 -8.90 4.51
C LEU A 43 16.48 -10.17 3.92
N ALA A 44 15.17 -10.37 4.10
CA ALA A 44 14.55 -11.66 3.77
C ALA A 44 14.09 -11.76 2.31
N GLU A 45 13.84 -10.62 1.66
CA GLU A 45 13.40 -10.55 0.26
C GLU A 45 14.38 -9.78 -0.66
N ARG A 46 15.49 -9.25 -0.10
CA ARG A 46 16.56 -8.55 -0.85
C ARG A 46 16.04 -7.42 -1.75
N ARG A 47 14.96 -6.75 -1.34
CA ARG A 47 14.39 -5.63 -2.08
C ARG A 47 15.28 -4.39 -1.93
N SER A 48 15.35 -3.56 -2.97
CA SER A 48 16.14 -2.35 -2.92
C SER A 48 15.58 -1.38 -1.87
N PRO A 49 16.42 -0.81 -0.99
CA PRO A 49 15.96 0.11 0.04
C PRO A 49 15.33 1.37 -0.56
N LEU A 50 15.78 1.77 -1.76
CA LEU A 50 15.19 2.89 -2.51
C LEU A 50 13.74 2.63 -2.92
N LEU A 51 13.37 1.40 -3.29
CA LEU A 51 11.99 1.08 -3.65
C LEU A 51 11.09 1.17 -2.42
N VAL A 52 11.56 0.65 -1.28
CA VAL A 52 10.83 0.73 -0.01
C VAL A 52 10.60 2.19 0.38
N LEU A 53 11.63 3.03 0.29
CA LEU A 53 11.51 4.45 0.59
C LEU A 53 10.56 5.17 -0.37
N ALA A 54 10.66 4.90 -1.68
CA ALA A 54 9.77 5.47 -2.68
C ALA A 54 8.30 5.10 -2.44
N LEU A 55 8.03 3.87 -2.00
CA LEU A 55 6.69 3.41 -1.69
C LEU A 55 6.11 4.07 -0.43
N MET A 56 6.96 4.56 0.47
CA MET A 56 6.56 5.30 1.67
C MET A 56 6.27 6.77 1.43
N VAL A 57 6.65 7.34 0.28
CA VAL A 57 6.39 8.75 -0.07
C VAL A 57 4.90 9.15 0.08
N PRO A 58 3.91 8.43 -0.48
CA PRO A 58 2.50 8.80 -0.31
C PRO A 58 2.04 8.74 1.15
N PHE A 59 2.55 7.78 1.93
CA PHE A 59 2.24 7.65 3.36
C PHE A 59 2.88 8.76 4.19
N ALA A 60 4.10 9.17 3.85
CA ALA A 60 4.79 10.29 4.48
C ALA A 60 4.07 11.61 4.17
N LEU A 61 3.62 11.81 2.92
CA LEU A 61 2.83 12.98 2.54
C LEU A 61 1.50 13.04 3.30
N PHE A 62 0.80 11.90 3.41
CA PHE A 62 -0.42 11.77 4.18
C PHE A 62 -0.19 12.07 5.67
N GLY A 63 0.83 11.46 6.27
CA GLY A 63 1.23 11.70 7.65
C GLY A 63 1.60 13.17 7.91
N PHE A 64 2.25 13.83 6.96
CA PHE A 64 2.62 15.24 7.07
C PHE A 64 1.38 16.15 7.18
N GLY A 65 0.26 15.76 6.58
CA GLY A 65 -1.04 16.40 6.80
C GLY A 65 -1.44 16.37 8.28
N PHE A 66 -1.34 15.22 8.94
CA PHE A 66 -1.66 15.11 10.37
C PHE A 66 -0.69 15.91 11.24
N LEU A 67 0.59 15.90 10.91
CA LEU A 67 1.60 16.65 11.64
C LEU A 67 1.34 18.16 11.56
N THR A 68 1.08 18.67 10.35
CA THR A 68 0.81 20.11 10.14
C THR A 68 -0.49 20.54 10.83
N THR A 69 -1.56 19.74 10.76
CA THR A 69 -2.81 20.02 11.49
C THR A 69 -2.59 20.04 13.00
N SER A 70 -1.84 19.08 13.54
CA SER A 70 -1.56 19.01 14.99
C SER A 70 -0.76 20.21 15.47
N VAL A 71 0.24 20.65 14.70
CA VAL A 71 1.10 21.79 15.04
C VAL A 71 0.38 23.13 14.87
N LEU A 72 -0.36 23.33 13.77
CA LEU A 72 -1.04 24.61 13.49
C LEU A 72 -2.23 24.84 14.41
N PHE A 73 -3.06 23.82 14.62
CA PHE A 73 -4.33 24.01 15.30
C PHE A 73 -4.21 23.82 16.81
N ARG A 74 -3.15 23.15 17.32
CA ARG A 74 -3.03 22.68 18.72
C ARG A 74 -4.31 21.99 19.25
N GLN A 75 -5.25 21.68 18.38
CA GLN A 75 -6.40 20.83 18.60
C GLN A 75 -5.87 19.42 18.42
N GLU A 76 -5.02 18.99 19.34
CA GLU A 76 -4.88 17.57 19.55
C GLU A 76 -6.28 17.10 19.95
N SER A 77 -6.87 16.20 19.17
CA SER A 77 -8.15 15.59 19.56
C SER A 77 -7.98 15.09 20.99
N ASP A 78 -8.84 15.51 21.92
CA ASP A 78 -8.75 15.17 23.35
C ASP A 78 -8.53 13.66 23.57
N PHE A 79 -9.05 12.84 22.65
CA PHE A 79 -8.81 11.40 22.55
C PHE A 79 -7.34 10.99 22.32
N ALA A 80 -6.61 11.63 21.40
CA ALA A 80 -5.22 11.30 21.09
C ALA A 80 -4.25 11.72 22.19
N VAL A 81 -4.54 12.84 22.88
CA VAL A 81 -3.78 13.31 24.05
C VAL A 81 -3.96 12.37 25.24
N ARG A 82 -5.21 11.99 25.55
CA ARG A 82 -5.50 11.07 26.65
C ARG A 82 -4.88 9.69 26.42
N MET A 83 -4.98 9.18 25.18
CA MET A 83 -4.43 7.88 24.84
C MET A 83 -2.89 7.86 24.86
N SER A 84 -2.22 8.94 24.46
CA SER A 84 -0.75 9.04 24.58
C SER A 84 -0.29 9.21 26.03
N ALA A 85 -1.07 9.91 26.86
CA ALA A 85 -0.79 10.09 28.29
C ALA A 85 -1.01 8.81 29.13
N GLU A 86 -1.92 7.92 28.74
CA GLU A 86 -2.21 6.66 29.44
C GLU A 86 -1.23 5.51 29.12
N THR A 87 -0.27 5.73 28.21
CA THR A 87 0.67 4.67 27.83
C THR A 87 1.87 4.63 28.79
N PRO A 88 2.30 3.46 29.32
CA PRO A 88 3.34 3.35 30.35
C PRO A 88 4.73 3.92 29.98
N PHE A 89 4.99 4.10 28.69
CA PHE A 89 6.23 4.66 28.13
C PHE A 89 6.02 6.05 27.49
N GLY A 90 4.85 6.66 27.69
CA GLY A 90 4.46 7.99 27.19
C GLY A 90 5.20 9.10 27.92
N GLY A 91 6.51 9.23 27.69
CA GLY A 91 7.21 10.46 28.01
C GLY A 91 6.51 11.62 27.30
N ALA A 92 6.26 12.70 28.02
CA ALA A 92 5.60 13.93 27.59
C ALA A 92 6.32 14.72 26.46
N THR A 93 7.05 14.04 25.57
CA THR A 93 8.03 14.61 24.65
C THR A 93 7.67 14.47 23.17
N LEU A 94 6.74 13.59 22.78
CA LEU A 94 6.29 13.48 21.38
C LEU A 94 4.84 13.95 21.24
N SER A 95 4.61 14.93 20.36
CA SER A 95 3.26 15.43 20.04
C SER A 95 2.41 14.33 19.38
N ALA A 96 1.09 14.35 19.62
CA ALA A 96 0.18 13.35 19.04
C ALA A 96 0.29 13.28 17.50
N GLY A 97 0.61 14.41 16.85
CA GLY A 97 0.87 14.48 15.42
C GLY A 97 2.04 13.62 14.94
N ILE A 98 3.11 13.50 15.73
CA ILE A 98 4.26 12.65 15.40
C ILE A 98 3.87 11.16 15.50
N VAL A 99 3.11 10.79 16.53
CA VAL A 99 2.63 9.40 16.71
C VAL A 99 1.72 9.00 15.55
N LEU A 100 0.83 9.89 15.12
CA LEU A 100 -0.05 9.68 13.96
C LEU A 100 0.73 9.57 12.65
N PHE A 101 1.75 10.42 12.45
CA PHE A 101 2.64 10.33 11.30
C PHE A 101 3.36 8.96 11.25
N LEU A 102 3.95 8.54 12.37
CA LEU A 102 4.62 7.25 12.51
C LEU A 102 3.68 6.08 12.25
N ARG A 103 2.43 6.16 12.75
CA ARG A 103 1.41 5.15 12.49
C ARG A 103 1.07 5.05 11.00
N ALA A 104 0.92 6.17 10.30
CA ALA A 104 0.66 6.16 8.86
C ALA A 104 1.77 5.43 8.09
N ILE A 105 3.03 5.68 8.46
CA ILE A 105 4.18 4.99 7.87
C ILE A 105 4.20 3.50 8.26
N ALA A 106 3.93 3.16 9.52
CA ALA A 106 3.89 1.78 9.99
C ALA A 106 2.84 0.94 9.24
N CYS A 107 1.61 1.45 9.10
CA CYS A 107 0.56 0.81 8.31
C CYS A 107 0.96 0.65 6.83
N GLY A 108 1.58 1.68 6.25
CA GLY A 108 2.11 1.62 4.88
C GLY A 108 3.18 0.56 4.71
N MET A 109 4.11 0.47 5.66
CA MET A 109 5.21 -0.51 5.66
C MET A 109 4.72 -1.95 5.77
N VAL A 110 3.77 -2.23 6.67
CA VAL A 110 3.20 -3.58 6.80
C VAL A 110 2.40 -3.95 5.54
N SER A 111 1.68 -3.00 4.95
CA SER A 111 0.96 -3.20 3.69
C SER A 111 1.92 -3.48 2.52
N ALA A 112 3.00 -2.72 2.42
CA ALA A 112 4.07 -2.93 1.43
C ALA A 112 4.75 -4.29 1.61
N LEU A 113 5.03 -4.68 2.86
CA LEU A 113 5.57 -6.00 3.19
C LEU A 113 4.66 -7.10 2.65
N PHE A 114 3.36 -7.04 2.91
CA PHE A 114 2.40 -8.02 2.40
C PHE A 114 2.37 -8.05 0.87
N ALA A 115 2.21 -6.89 0.23
CA ALA A 115 2.07 -6.77 -1.23
C ALA A 115 3.31 -7.25 -1.99
N LEU A 116 4.52 -6.94 -1.51
CA LEU A 116 5.77 -7.28 -2.20
C LEU A 116 6.25 -8.72 -2.01
N THR A 117 5.67 -9.42 -1.03
CA THR A 117 6.09 -10.77 -0.66
C THR A 117 4.99 -11.82 -0.86
N THR A 118 3.83 -11.42 -1.40
CA THR A 118 2.68 -12.33 -1.60
C THR A 118 2.26 -12.33 -3.06
N ASP A 119 2.23 -13.51 -3.66
CA ASP A 119 1.72 -13.71 -5.02
C ASP A 119 0.17 -13.63 -5.00
N PRO A 120 -0.45 -12.75 -5.82
CA PRO A 120 -1.90 -12.56 -5.81
C PRO A 120 -2.66 -13.79 -6.31
N GLY A 121 -2.12 -14.54 -7.28
CA GLY A 121 -2.73 -15.78 -7.77
C GLY A 121 -2.72 -16.88 -6.73
N ARG A 122 -1.64 -16.99 -5.93
CA ARG A 122 -1.60 -17.92 -4.78
C ARG A 122 -2.58 -17.50 -3.69
N LEU A 123 -2.72 -16.20 -3.43
CA LEU A 123 -3.65 -15.67 -2.44
C LEU A 123 -5.11 -16.02 -2.81
N ILE A 124 -5.52 -15.81 -4.07
CA ILE A 124 -6.88 -16.13 -4.53
C ILE A 124 -7.15 -17.64 -4.38
N LYS A 125 -6.23 -18.51 -4.82
CA LYS A 125 -6.38 -19.98 -4.64
C LYS A 125 -6.56 -20.36 -3.18
N ALA A 126 -5.77 -19.74 -2.29
CA ALA A 126 -5.86 -20.00 -0.86
C ALA A 126 -7.21 -19.54 -0.29
N LEU A 127 -7.70 -18.36 -0.67
CA LEU A 127 -9.02 -17.86 -0.28
C LEU A 127 -10.16 -18.79 -0.75
N MET A 128 -10.11 -19.28 -1.99
CA MET A 128 -11.07 -20.26 -2.50
C MET A 128 -11.06 -21.54 -1.67
N ARG A 129 -9.87 -22.07 -1.35
CA ARG A 129 -9.74 -23.35 -0.64
C ARG A 129 -10.11 -23.25 0.85
N SER A 130 -9.59 -22.27 1.57
CA SER A 130 -9.71 -22.23 3.04
C SER A 130 -10.87 -21.37 3.53
N TRP A 131 -11.19 -20.28 2.83
CA TRP A 131 -12.27 -19.36 3.21
C TRP A 131 -13.53 -19.52 2.34
N ARG A 132 -13.55 -20.55 1.49
CA ARG A 132 -14.69 -20.89 0.62
C ARG A 132 -15.17 -19.71 -0.23
N LEU A 133 -14.23 -18.93 -0.76
CA LEU A 133 -14.55 -17.85 -1.70
C LEU A 133 -15.35 -18.45 -2.88
N PRO A 134 -16.51 -17.87 -3.25
CA PRO A 134 -17.33 -18.36 -4.35
C PRO A 134 -16.52 -18.51 -5.64
N ALA A 135 -16.73 -19.63 -6.34
CA ALA A 135 -15.99 -19.93 -7.56
C ALA A 135 -16.17 -18.87 -8.65
N SER A 136 -17.34 -18.22 -8.72
CA SER A 136 -17.61 -17.10 -9.63
C SER A 136 -16.68 -15.91 -9.38
N ILE A 137 -16.49 -15.54 -8.12
CA ILE A 137 -15.59 -14.44 -7.71
C ILE A 137 -14.13 -14.83 -7.98
N GLY A 138 -13.74 -16.06 -7.61
CA GLY A 138 -12.41 -16.58 -7.86
C GLY A 138 -12.05 -16.57 -9.35
N TYR A 139 -12.96 -17.03 -10.21
CA TYR A 139 -12.79 -17.01 -11.66
C TYR A 139 -12.68 -15.58 -12.20
N ALA A 140 -13.54 -14.66 -11.75
CA ALA A 140 -13.50 -13.26 -12.15
C ALA A 140 -12.18 -12.56 -11.75
N LEU A 141 -11.65 -12.88 -10.57
CA LEU A 141 -10.35 -12.37 -10.12
C LEU A 141 -9.20 -12.93 -10.97
N PHE A 142 -9.23 -14.23 -11.30
CA PHE A 142 -8.22 -14.82 -12.18
C PHE A 142 -8.26 -14.25 -13.59
N SER A 143 -9.45 -14.08 -14.17
CA SER A 143 -9.60 -13.46 -15.48
C SER A 143 -9.08 -12.02 -15.45
N ALA A 144 -9.39 -11.25 -14.40
CA ALA A 144 -8.88 -9.89 -14.26
C ALA A 144 -7.35 -9.85 -14.15
N LEU A 145 -6.73 -10.76 -13.37
CA LEU A 145 -5.27 -10.80 -13.23
C LEU A 145 -4.53 -11.03 -14.55
N HIS A 146 -5.12 -11.77 -15.48
CA HIS A 146 -4.54 -12.02 -16.80
C HIS A 146 -4.93 -10.93 -17.81
N LEU A 147 -6.17 -10.45 -17.78
CA LEU A 147 -6.66 -9.45 -18.72
C LEU A 147 -6.04 -8.06 -18.50
N VAL A 148 -5.76 -7.67 -17.25
CA VAL A 148 -5.17 -6.35 -16.93
C VAL A 148 -3.82 -6.10 -17.64
N PRO A 149 -2.81 -7.00 -17.58
CA PRO A 149 -1.56 -6.78 -18.29
C PRO A 149 -1.74 -6.75 -19.82
N ASP A 150 -2.68 -7.52 -20.36
CA ASP A 150 -3.00 -7.55 -21.80
C ASP A 150 -3.61 -6.22 -22.25
N LEU A 151 -4.63 -5.73 -21.54
CA LEU A 151 -5.24 -4.41 -21.76
C LEU A 151 -4.21 -3.28 -21.64
N ALA A 152 -3.28 -3.38 -20.68
CA ALA A 152 -2.19 -2.42 -20.55
C ALA A 152 -1.21 -2.47 -21.75
N GLY A 153 -1.00 -3.65 -22.32
CA GLY A 153 -0.25 -3.86 -23.56
C GLY A 153 -0.92 -3.18 -24.76
N GLU A 154 -2.20 -3.48 -24.98
CA GLU A 154 -3.03 -2.87 -26.03
C GLU A 154 -3.08 -1.35 -25.91
N ALA A 155 -3.32 -0.83 -24.70
CA ALA A 155 -3.33 0.60 -24.44
C ALA A 155 -1.99 1.25 -24.83
N ARG A 156 -0.84 0.60 -24.55
CA ARG A 156 0.48 1.10 -24.97
C ARG A 156 0.64 1.07 -26.50
N GLN A 157 0.23 0.01 -27.16
CA GLN A 157 0.31 -0.10 -28.62
C GLN A 157 -0.53 0.97 -29.31
N MET A 158 -1.78 1.17 -28.86
CA MET A 158 -2.67 2.23 -29.38
C MET A 158 -2.06 3.62 -29.20
N ARG A 159 -1.42 3.88 -28.05
CA ARG A 159 -0.73 5.16 -27.79
C ARG A 159 0.46 5.37 -28.72
N LEU A 160 1.24 4.33 -28.99
CA LEU A 160 2.35 4.39 -29.94
C LEU A 160 1.86 4.62 -31.37
N ALA A 161 0.81 3.92 -31.80
CA ALA A 161 0.20 4.13 -33.12
C ALA A 161 -0.31 5.57 -33.31
N ARG A 162 -0.93 6.15 -32.27
CA ARG A 162 -1.39 7.55 -32.28
C ARG A 162 -0.23 8.55 -32.27
N ALA A 163 0.84 8.25 -31.54
CA ALA A 163 2.06 9.06 -31.52
C ALA A 163 2.70 9.12 -32.91
N MET A 164 2.80 7.99 -33.61
CA MET A 164 3.28 7.92 -34.99
C MET A 164 2.42 8.77 -35.94
N ARG A 165 1.08 8.65 -35.85
CA ARG A 165 0.15 9.46 -36.67
C ARG A 165 0.26 10.97 -36.40
N ARG A 166 0.55 11.36 -35.17
CA ARG A 166 0.68 12.78 -34.77
C ARG A 166 2.09 13.34 -34.95
N GLY A 167 3.08 12.51 -35.30
CA GLY A 167 4.49 12.91 -35.39
C GLY A 167 5.07 13.41 -34.06
N ARG A 168 4.49 13.02 -32.91
CA ARG A 168 4.88 13.50 -31.58
C ARG A 168 5.09 12.32 -30.64
N PRO A 169 6.17 12.30 -29.84
CA PRO A 169 6.41 11.22 -28.91
C PRO A 169 5.29 11.13 -27.85
N PRO A 170 4.92 9.93 -27.40
CA PRO A 170 3.90 9.76 -26.37
C PRO A 170 4.38 10.36 -25.04
N ARG A 171 3.50 11.03 -24.30
CA ARG A 171 3.81 11.56 -22.97
C ARG A 171 3.98 10.41 -21.98
N ARG A 172 4.84 10.58 -20.97
CA ARG A 172 5.04 9.56 -19.91
C ARG A 172 3.73 9.28 -19.15
N ILE A 173 2.93 10.31 -18.91
CA ILE A 173 1.62 10.23 -18.26
C ILE A 173 0.56 10.68 -19.30
N PRO A 174 -0.44 9.84 -19.63
CA PRO A 174 -1.50 10.23 -20.56
C PRO A 174 -2.31 11.38 -19.96
N GLY A 175 -2.64 12.38 -20.76
CA GLY A 175 -3.57 13.43 -20.35
C GLY A 175 -5.01 12.90 -20.23
N PRO A 176 -5.92 13.60 -19.54
CA PRO A 176 -7.30 13.15 -19.35
C PRO A 176 -8.03 12.90 -20.68
N GLY A 177 -7.82 13.76 -21.69
CA GLY A 177 -8.39 13.55 -23.02
C GLY A 177 -7.78 12.38 -23.80
N GLU A 178 -6.48 12.12 -23.62
CA GLU A 178 -5.81 10.96 -24.21
C GLU A 178 -6.36 9.67 -23.58
N ALA A 179 -6.50 9.65 -22.25
CA ALA A 179 -7.08 8.53 -21.51
C ALA A 179 -8.52 8.25 -21.96
N ALA A 180 -9.40 9.26 -21.99
CA ALA A 180 -10.78 9.09 -22.43
C ALA A 180 -10.88 8.50 -23.86
N SER A 181 -10.02 8.96 -24.77
CA SER A 181 -9.98 8.45 -26.14
C SER A 181 -9.46 7.02 -26.26
N LEU A 182 -8.79 6.47 -25.23
CA LEU A 182 -8.34 5.07 -25.19
C LEU A 182 -9.44 4.14 -24.66
N VAL A 183 -10.39 4.64 -23.86
CA VAL A 183 -11.44 3.82 -23.24
C VAL A 183 -12.34 3.16 -24.30
N VAL A 184 -12.84 3.91 -25.29
CA VAL A 184 -13.78 3.37 -26.28
C VAL A 184 -13.16 2.20 -27.08
N PRO A 185 -11.93 2.30 -27.62
CA PRO A 185 -11.28 1.16 -28.27
C PRO A 185 -10.98 0.00 -27.33
N LEU A 186 -10.60 0.27 -26.06
CA LEU A 186 -10.30 -0.78 -25.09
C LEU A 186 -11.54 -1.54 -24.61
N LEU A 187 -12.72 -0.93 -24.68
CA LEU A 187 -14.00 -1.61 -24.39
C LEU A 187 -14.46 -2.53 -25.53
N ALA A 188 -13.93 -2.32 -26.74
CA ALA A 188 -14.23 -3.15 -27.90
C ALA A 188 -13.28 -4.37 -28.05
N TYR A 189 -12.32 -4.50 -27.14
CA TYR A 189 -11.42 -5.63 -27.02
C TYR A 189 -12.04 -6.71 -26.13
#